data_AF-A0AAP5JQB8-F1
#
_entry.id   AF-A0AAP5JQB8-F1
#
_cell.length_a   1.000
_cell.length_b   1.000
_cell.length_c   1.000
_cell.angle_alpha   90.00
_cell.angle_beta   90.00
_cell.angle_gamma   90.00
#
_symmetry.space_group_name_H-M   'P 1'
#
loop_
_entity.id
_entity.type
_entity.pdbx_description
1 polymer ?
#
loop_
_entity_poly.entity_id
_entity_poly.type
_entity_poly.pdbx_seq_one_letter_code
_entity_poly.pdbx_strand_id
1 'polypeptide(L)'
;MPFIDTPYGDQNAEVEYNIEGKQIPLPIYQPCGNEMEFFQQWDNEQAGFALVQGPSFQLLVPKKDKEFLRNLKDFKSIDELIQYYEEIFHLYNDMIGLEDTDTGTNRMSKNRYFLKADVNGCGGACYYDWCTVNSEDTVDMWLKKNNWGPLHEIGHGYQAAFDDKGIYTGEVSNNLFGVQHQYSKNGKDADKIGWLFNYGKKESVEKNLYQAIIKEGKGYTEVDDLRFQLILLTMLKQKAGNEAFTHLYREYRKLANQEGFDANKYPLPDLMNRYYGETSGYDFTPVLQKWKLYTDRIQAEINRSKGYKATASLADIVSESQLSNARKLVDKDILINSNFEMVDNQQIAPLGLKGSVKIQLNIDDINQLKGQDLLLKEGSKVVKRIAITGKELTVQDVPNGVYTIEIPTGREARYSVDKHYLYIKEKENHLTLKIERIQHSDLVNSAIQFLGIGDKQFAELRTNLNQQQAVFHVTDKDPHYRFENEKYAGIQVFDENKKVIFDKEIEGTNVPTGQEIIPLKEGYTIKIFHA
;
A
#
# COMPACT_ATOMS: atom_id res chain seq x y z
N MET A 1 -25.08 15.36 -25.79
CA MET A 1 -25.93 15.97 -24.75
C MET A 1 -25.01 16.84 -23.89
N PRO A 2 -25.28 18.15 -23.77
CA PRO A 2 -24.38 19.04 -23.05
C PRO A 2 -24.52 18.85 -21.53
N PHE A 3 -23.38 18.84 -20.83
CA PHE A 3 -23.25 19.01 -19.39
C PHE A 3 -22.30 20.17 -19.12
N ILE A 4 -22.39 20.74 -17.93
CA ILE A 4 -21.50 21.81 -17.46
C ILE A 4 -20.70 21.24 -16.30
N ASP A 5 -19.38 21.38 -16.37
CA ASP A 5 -18.50 20.99 -15.28
C ASP A 5 -18.59 22.00 -14.14
N THR A 6 -18.59 21.52 -12.89
CA THR A 6 -18.59 22.39 -11.70
C THR A 6 -17.34 23.27 -11.72
N PRO A 7 -17.47 24.61 -11.72
CA PRO A 7 -16.31 25.50 -11.64
C PRO A 7 -15.48 25.22 -10.37
N TYR A 8 -14.17 25.02 -10.53
CA TYR A 8 -13.26 24.80 -9.41
C TYR A 8 -12.62 26.11 -8.95
N GLY A 9 -12.63 26.39 -7.65
CA GLY A 9 -11.88 27.49 -7.03
C GLY A 9 -12.64 28.81 -6.85
N ASP A 10 -13.82 28.98 -7.46
CA ASP A 10 -14.68 30.14 -7.25
C ASP A 10 -16.06 29.69 -6.73
N GLN A 11 -16.37 30.03 -5.47
CA GLN A 11 -17.64 29.64 -4.84
C GLN A 11 -18.85 30.39 -5.43
N ASN A 12 -18.63 31.41 -6.27
CA ASN A 12 -19.67 32.27 -6.84
C ASN A 12 -19.72 32.26 -8.37
N ALA A 13 -19.07 31.30 -9.04
CA ALA A 13 -19.12 31.21 -10.49
C ALA A 13 -20.54 30.89 -10.97
N GLU A 14 -21.13 31.79 -11.74
CA GLU A 14 -22.39 31.58 -12.45
C GLU A 14 -22.10 31.29 -13.92
N VAL A 15 -22.71 30.23 -14.46
CA VAL A 15 -22.58 29.85 -15.87
C VAL A 15 -23.92 30.06 -16.55
N GLU A 16 -24.00 31.09 -17.39
CA GLU A 16 -25.13 31.33 -18.28
C GLU A 16 -24.88 30.66 -19.64
N TYR A 17 -25.89 29.98 -20.18
CA TYR A 17 -25.83 29.37 -21.51
C TYR A 17 -27.17 29.51 -22.23
N ASN A 18 -27.11 29.58 -23.57
CA ASN A 18 -28.29 29.57 -24.44
C ASN A 18 -28.16 28.43 -25.44
N ILE A 19 -29.25 27.68 -25.65
CA ILE A 19 -29.32 26.60 -26.66
C ILE A 19 -30.31 27.04 -27.74
N GLU A 20 -29.84 27.16 -28.97
CA GLU A 20 -30.69 27.51 -30.12
C GLU A 20 -31.15 26.26 -30.89
N GLY A 21 -32.37 26.30 -31.43
CA GLY A 21 -32.92 25.24 -32.28
C GLY A 21 -33.82 24.23 -31.55
N LYS A 22 -34.10 23.08 -32.20
CA LYS A 22 -34.96 22.03 -31.66
C LYS A 22 -34.25 21.33 -30.49
N GLN A 23 -34.92 21.29 -29.35
CA GLN A 23 -34.43 20.63 -28.15
C GLN A 23 -35.34 19.45 -27.79
N ILE A 24 -34.74 18.37 -27.30
CA ILE A 24 -35.47 17.25 -26.70
C ILE A 24 -35.14 17.32 -25.21
N PRO A 25 -36.12 17.59 -24.33
CA PRO A 25 -35.91 17.59 -22.89
C PRO A 25 -35.30 16.26 -22.44
N LEU A 26 -34.25 16.33 -21.61
CA LEU A 26 -33.70 15.16 -20.95
C LEU A 26 -34.65 14.76 -19.80
N PRO A 27 -35.25 13.55 -19.81
CA PRO A 27 -35.97 13.06 -18.64
C PRO A 27 -34.98 12.88 -17.49
N ILE A 28 -35.29 13.43 -16.33
CA ILE A 28 -34.46 13.35 -15.13
C ILE A 28 -35.30 12.75 -14.01
N TYR A 29 -34.83 11.64 -13.45
CA TYR A 29 -35.36 11.10 -12.20
C TYR A 29 -34.53 11.61 -11.04
N GLN A 30 -35.19 12.18 -10.03
CA GLN A 30 -34.58 12.64 -8.78
C GLN A 30 -35.19 11.86 -7.61
N PRO A 31 -34.53 11.83 -6.43
CA PRO A 31 -35.01 11.04 -5.29
C PRO A 31 -36.43 11.41 -4.90
N CYS A 32 -37.24 10.40 -4.56
CA CYS A 32 -38.67 10.49 -4.29
C CYS A 32 -39.52 10.95 -5.49
N GLY A 33 -38.98 10.84 -6.71
CA GLY A 33 -39.66 11.19 -7.96
C GLY A 33 -40.73 10.17 -8.38
N ASN A 34 -41.69 10.59 -9.20
CA ASN A 34 -42.72 9.70 -9.74
C ASN A 34 -42.17 8.93 -10.96
N GLU A 35 -41.89 7.64 -10.80
CA GLU A 35 -41.35 6.79 -11.87
C GLU A 35 -42.27 6.70 -13.10
N MET A 36 -43.59 6.65 -12.87
CA MET A 36 -44.55 6.59 -13.97
C MET A 36 -44.49 7.84 -14.83
N GLU A 37 -44.45 9.02 -14.21
CA GLU A 37 -44.30 10.29 -14.91
C GLU A 37 -42.95 10.40 -15.63
N PHE A 38 -41.87 9.96 -14.97
CA PHE A 38 -40.52 9.92 -15.57
C PHE A 38 -40.48 9.06 -16.84
N PHE A 39 -41.01 7.83 -16.80
CA PHE A 39 -41.05 6.97 -17.97
C PHE A 39 -42.02 7.47 -19.04
N GLN A 40 -43.16 8.05 -18.66
CA GLN A 40 -44.12 8.65 -19.59
C GLN A 40 -43.49 9.84 -20.33
N GLN A 41 -42.73 10.69 -19.63
CA GLN A 41 -41.97 11.77 -20.26
C GLN A 41 -40.94 11.22 -21.25
N TRP A 42 -40.17 10.19 -20.86
CA TRP A 42 -39.17 9.59 -21.74
C TRP A 42 -39.80 8.98 -23.01
N ASP A 43 -40.96 8.32 -22.87
CA ASP A 43 -41.70 7.75 -23.99
C ASP A 43 -42.23 8.84 -24.94
N ASN A 44 -42.82 9.91 -24.40
CA ASN A 44 -43.41 11.00 -25.17
C ASN A 44 -42.36 11.81 -25.94
N GLU A 45 -41.26 12.19 -25.27
CA GLU A 45 -40.19 13.00 -25.87
C GLU A 45 -39.30 12.19 -26.82
N GLN A 46 -39.40 10.86 -26.78
CA GLN A 46 -38.54 9.92 -27.50
C GLN A 46 -37.04 10.13 -27.26
N ALA A 47 -36.68 10.69 -26.09
CA ALA A 47 -35.32 11.10 -25.76
C ALA A 47 -34.30 9.96 -25.91
N GLY A 48 -33.11 10.30 -26.43
CA GLY A 48 -32.02 9.33 -26.64
C GLY A 48 -31.39 8.83 -25.33
N PHE A 49 -31.58 9.57 -24.24
CA PHE A 49 -31.04 9.29 -22.92
C PHE A 49 -32.02 9.75 -21.85
N ALA A 50 -31.83 9.27 -20.62
CA ALA A 50 -32.37 9.85 -19.40
C ALA A 50 -31.29 9.90 -18.32
N LEU A 51 -31.51 10.72 -17.29
CA LEU A 51 -30.60 10.85 -16.16
C LEU A 51 -31.28 10.33 -14.88
N VAL A 52 -30.61 9.45 -14.16
CA VAL A 52 -30.95 9.15 -12.76
C VAL A 52 -29.98 9.93 -11.90
N GLN A 53 -30.48 10.88 -11.11
CA GLN A 53 -29.64 11.81 -10.34
C GLN A 53 -29.80 11.53 -8.84
N GLY A 54 -28.72 11.12 -8.19
CA GLY A 54 -28.61 11.01 -6.74
C GLY A 54 -27.90 12.21 -6.10
N PRO A 55 -27.81 12.25 -4.77
CA PRO A 55 -26.96 13.21 -4.05
C PRO A 55 -25.48 13.14 -4.45
N SER A 56 -24.89 11.94 -4.52
CA SER A 56 -23.45 11.72 -4.72
C SER A 56 -23.07 11.30 -6.14
N PHE A 57 -24.06 10.97 -6.99
CA PHE A 57 -23.81 10.52 -8.36
C PHE A 57 -24.91 10.93 -9.33
N GLN A 58 -24.63 10.76 -10.62
CA GLN A 58 -25.60 10.82 -11.70
C GLN A 58 -25.30 9.72 -12.72
N LEU A 59 -26.32 8.99 -13.15
CA LEU A 59 -26.23 7.89 -14.11
C LEU A 59 -26.92 8.27 -15.41
N LEU A 60 -26.15 8.36 -16.50
CA LEU A 60 -26.67 8.60 -17.83
C LEU A 60 -27.09 7.29 -18.50
N VAL A 61 -28.40 7.08 -18.64
CA VAL A 61 -28.98 5.85 -19.16
C VAL A 61 -29.34 6.02 -20.65
N PRO A 62 -28.75 5.25 -21.58
CA PRO A 62 -29.13 5.30 -22.99
C PRO A 62 -30.52 4.68 -23.19
N LYS A 63 -31.23 5.15 -24.22
CA LYS A 63 -32.59 4.68 -24.56
C LYS A 63 -32.73 3.16 -24.66
N LYS A 64 -31.67 2.46 -25.09
CA LYS A 64 -31.68 0.99 -25.20
C LYS A 64 -31.81 0.27 -23.86
N ASP A 65 -31.37 0.90 -22.76
CA ASP A 65 -31.45 0.32 -21.42
C ASP A 65 -32.67 0.83 -20.64
N LYS A 66 -33.55 1.61 -21.28
CA LYS A 66 -34.77 2.13 -20.64
C LYS A 66 -35.61 1.03 -20.01
N GLU A 67 -35.78 -0.11 -20.69
CA GLU A 67 -36.56 -1.22 -20.15
C GLU A 67 -35.83 -1.98 -19.03
N PHE A 68 -34.49 -1.93 -18.98
CA PHE A 68 -33.73 -2.46 -17.84
C PHE A 68 -33.93 -1.58 -16.61
N LEU A 69 -33.92 -0.26 -16.78
CA LEU A 69 -34.22 0.68 -15.70
C LEU A 69 -35.69 0.62 -15.27
N ARG A 70 -36.63 0.41 -16.19
CA ARG A 70 -38.05 0.26 -15.89
C ARG A 70 -38.36 -1.03 -15.14
N ASN A 71 -37.60 -2.09 -15.42
CA ASN A 71 -37.80 -3.42 -14.86
C ASN A 71 -36.56 -3.89 -14.09
N LEU A 72 -36.14 -3.09 -13.09
CA LEU A 72 -35.00 -3.42 -12.24
C LEU A 72 -35.22 -4.79 -11.59
N LYS A 73 -34.23 -5.68 -11.73
CA LYS A 73 -34.31 -7.04 -11.18
C LYS A 73 -33.94 -7.09 -9.70
N ASP A 74 -32.94 -6.30 -9.33
CA ASP A 74 -32.33 -6.35 -7.99
C ASP A 74 -32.89 -5.25 -7.06
N PHE A 75 -33.64 -4.30 -7.60
CA PHE A 75 -34.18 -3.14 -6.91
C PHE A 75 -35.69 -3.03 -7.18
N LYS A 76 -36.46 -2.61 -6.17
CA LYS A 76 -37.91 -2.42 -6.27
C LYS A 76 -38.29 -1.10 -6.95
N SER A 77 -37.36 -0.13 -6.97
CA SER A 77 -37.54 1.22 -7.51
C SER A 77 -36.19 1.84 -7.88
N ILE A 78 -36.22 2.92 -8.66
CA ILE A 78 -35.08 3.78 -8.93
C ILE A 78 -34.59 4.45 -7.63
N ASP A 79 -35.48 4.75 -6.69
CA ASP A 79 -35.09 5.23 -5.36
C ASP A 79 -34.24 4.20 -4.58
N GLU A 80 -34.57 2.91 -4.64
CA GLU A 80 -33.76 1.86 -3.99
C GLU A 80 -32.39 1.72 -4.67
N LEU A 81 -32.32 1.90 -6.00
CA LEU A 81 -31.06 1.96 -6.74
C LEU A 81 -30.21 3.16 -6.29
N ILE A 82 -30.80 4.35 -6.17
CA ILE A 82 -30.11 5.55 -5.68
C ILE A 82 -29.60 5.31 -4.27
N GLN A 83 -30.45 4.84 -3.35
CA GLN A 83 -30.06 4.56 -1.97
C GLN A 83 -28.89 3.59 -1.89
N TYR A 84 -28.89 2.54 -2.73
CA TYR A 84 -27.78 1.59 -2.78
C TYR A 84 -26.43 2.23 -3.14
N TYR A 85 -26.41 3.15 -4.11
CA TYR A 85 -25.19 3.88 -4.44
C TYR A 85 -24.78 4.88 -3.36
N GLU A 86 -25.74 5.59 -2.75
CA GLU A 86 -25.44 6.47 -1.62
C GLU A 86 -24.81 5.72 -0.45
N GLU A 87 -25.24 4.47 -0.19
CA GLU A 87 -24.59 3.60 0.81
C GLU A 87 -23.14 3.22 0.44
N ILE A 88 -22.84 3.05 -0.85
CA ILE A 88 -21.46 2.79 -1.33
C ILE A 88 -20.61 4.04 -1.12
N PHE A 89 -21.06 5.21 -1.61
CA PHE A 89 -20.32 6.47 -1.47
C PHE A 89 -20.10 6.84 -0.01
N HIS A 90 -21.12 6.70 0.84
CA HIS A 90 -20.99 6.92 2.28
C HIS A 90 -19.92 6.01 2.87
N LEU A 91 -19.96 4.70 2.62
CA LEU A 91 -18.95 3.77 3.10
C LEU A 91 -17.53 4.17 2.66
N TYR A 92 -17.36 4.58 1.40
CA TYR A 92 -16.02 4.89 0.87
C TYR A 92 -15.51 6.22 1.45
N ASN A 93 -16.39 7.22 1.58
CA ASN A 93 -16.10 8.48 2.25
C ASN A 93 -15.70 8.26 3.72
N ASP A 94 -16.42 7.40 4.44
CA ASP A 94 -16.10 7.04 5.83
C ASP A 94 -14.75 6.34 5.94
N MET A 95 -14.47 5.40 5.04
CA MET A 95 -13.19 4.68 5.02
C MET A 95 -12.00 5.64 4.94
N ILE A 96 -12.09 6.67 4.10
CA ILE A 96 -11.02 7.68 3.99
C ILE A 96 -11.20 8.85 4.96
N GLY A 97 -12.25 8.84 5.80
CA GLY A 97 -12.50 9.82 6.86
C GLY A 97 -12.88 11.22 6.38
N LEU A 98 -13.69 11.33 5.33
CA LEU A 98 -14.32 12.59 4.95
C LEU A 98 -15.53 12.90 5.84
N GLU A 99 -15.76 14.18 6.14
CA GLU A 99 -16.85 14.64 7.00
C GLU A 99 -17.49 15.93 6.43
N ASP A 100 -18.81 16.06 6.53
CA ASP A 100 -19.53 17.25 6.06
C ASP A 100 -19.20 18.51 6.87
N THR A 101 -18.82 18.34 8.15
CA THR A 101 -18.50 19.44 9.06
C THR A 101 -17.05 19.91 8.98
N ASP A 102 -16.18 19.15 8.32
CA ASP A 102 -14.77 19.53 8.16
C ASP A 102 -14.67 20.68 7.14
N THR A 103 -13.92 21.73 7.48
CA THR A 103 -13.70 22.91 6.63
C THR A 103 -12.29 22.95 6.02
N GLY A 104 -11.43 22.00 6.40
CA GLY A 104 -10.07 21.79 5.92
C GLY A 104 -9.97 20.64 4.94
N THR A 105 -8.95 19.80 5.13
CA THR A 105 -8.52 18.80 4.14
C THR A 105 -9.38 17.54 4.10
N ASN A 106 -10.32 17.34 5.03
CA ASN A 106 -11.20 16.16 5.04
C ASN A 106 -12.67 16.51 4.80
N ARG A 107 -12.95 17.68 4.24
CA ARG A 107 -14.31 18.08 3.87
C ARG A 107 -14.90 17.14 2.82
N MET A 108 -16.19 16.85 2.93
CA MET A 108 -16.92 16.10 1.91
C MET A 108 -16.93 16.83 0.56
N SER A 109 -16.78 16.08 -0.54
CA SER A 109 -16.94 16.63 -1.88
C SER A 109 -18.40 16.94 -2.17
N LYS A 110 -18.67 18.06 -2.82
CA LYS A 110 -20.02 18.40 -3.34
C LYS A 110 -20.23 17.91 -4.77
N ASN A 111 -19.20 17.38 -5.42
CA ASN A 111 -19.28 16.91 -6.80
C ASN A 111 -19.92 15.53 -6.86
N ARG A 112 -20.70 15.29 -7.91
CA ARG A 112 -21.30 13.99 -8.21
C ARG A 112 -20.39 13.17 -9.09
N TYR A 113 -20.28 11.87 -8.81
CA TYR A 113 -19.75 10.91 -9.77
C TYR A 113 -20.63 10.86 -11.02
N PHE A 114 -20.02 10.81 -12.21
CA PHE A 114 -20.74 10.69 -13.47
C PHE A 114 -20.63 9.27 -14.02
N LEU A 115 -21.70 8.49 -13.91
CA LEU A 115 -21.75 7.10 -14.36
C LEU A 115 -22.38 7.02 -15.76
N LYS A 116 -21.78 6.26 -16.68
CA LYS A 116 -22.34 6.08 -18.03
C LYS A 116 -21.92 4.78 -18.70
N ALA A 117 -22.50 4.52 -19.88
CA ALA A 117 -22.02 3.56 -20.86
C ALA A 117 -21.08 4.26 -21.86
N ASP A 118 -20.00 3.60 -22.27
CA ASP A 118 -19.11 4.07 -23.34
C ASP A 118 -18.42 2.89 -24.05
N VAL A 119 -18.86 2.56 -25.26
CA VAL A 119 -18.24 1.54 -26.12
C VAL A 119 -16.75 1.82 -26.43
N ASN A 120 -16.29 3.06 -26.27
CA ASN A 120 -14.88 3.41 -26.47
C ASN A 120 -14.08 3.43 -25.16
N GLY A 121 -14.68 3.00 -24.05
CA GLY A 121 -14.00 2.87 -22.76
C GLY A 121 -12.87 1.84 -22.80
N CYS A 122 -11.90 1.99 -21.91
CA CYS A 122 -10.84 1.00 -21.73
C CYS A 122 -11.33 -0.22 -20.94
N GLY A 123 -10.67 -1.37 -21.10
CA GLY A 123 -10.97 -2.57 -20.29
C GLY A 123 -12.44 -3.01 -20.35
N GLY A 124 -12.94 -3.59 -19.26
CA GLY A 124 -14.37 -3.90 -19.11
C GLY A 124 -15.18 -2.74 -18.53
N ALA A 125 -14.54 -1.87 -17.77
CA ALA A 125 -15.04 -0.60 -17.27
C ALA A 125 -13.81 0.27 -16.95
N CYS A 126 -14.01 1.59 -16.79
CA CYS A 126 -12.93 2.52 -16.48
C CYS A 126 -13.38 3.71 -15.64
N TYR A 127 -12.50 4.17 -14.76
CA TYR A 127 -12.58 5.45 -14.07
C TYR A 127 -11.69 6.51 -14.76
N TYR A 128 -12.26 7.69 -14.95
CA TYR A 128 -11.58 8.92 -15.36
C TYR A 128 -11.94 10.04 -14.38
N ASP A 129 -11.12 11.09 -14.31
CA ASP A 129 -11.34 12.23 -13.41
C ASP A 129 -12.70 12.95 -13.63
N TRP A 130 -13.32 12.76 -14.80
CA TRP A 130 -14.60 13.38 -15.17
C TRP A 130 -15.77 12.39 -15.29
N CYS A 131 -15.52 11.07 -15.36
CA CYS A 131 -16.59 10.07 -15.42
C CYS A 131 -16.11 8.64 -15.11
N THR A 132 -17.07 7.78 -14.80
CA THR A 132 -16.89 6.34 -14.61
C THR A 132 -17.75 5.62 -15.63
N VAL A 133 -17.16 4.72 -16.43
CA VAL A 133 -17.79 4.15 -17.61
C VAL A 133 -17.87 2.63 -17.54
N ASN A 134 -19.00 2.07 -17.95
CA ASN A 134 -19.06 0.69 -18.41
C ASN A 134 -18.57 0.68 -19.85
N SER A 135 -17.57 -0.12 -20.19
CA SER A 135 -16.91 -0.10 -21.51
C SER A 135 -17.70 -0.86 -22.58
N GLU A 136 -19.01 -0.70 -22.53
CA GLU A 136 -20.02 -1.31 -23.37
C GLU A 136 -21.05 -0.25 -23.73
N ASP A 137 -21.91 -0.52 -24.70
CA ASP A 137 -23.01 0.38 -25.06
C ASP A 137 -24.21 0.28 -24.08
N THR A 138 -24.03 -0.28 -22.88
CA THR A 138 -25.09 -0.49 -21.89
C THR A 138 -24.70 -0.05 -20.48
N VAL A 139 -25.68 0.35 -19.66
CA VAL A 139 -25.51 0.65 -18.23
C VAL A 139 -25.81 -0.55 -17.32
N ASP A 140 -26.02 -1.76 -17.87
CA ASP A 140 -26.47 -2.94 -17.12
C ASP A 140 -25.65 -3.25 -15.86
N MET A 141 -24.32 -3.04 -15.85
CA MET A 141 -23.51 -3.25 -14.65
C MET A 141 -23.92 -2.33 -13.49
N TRP A 142 -24.37 -1.11 -13.81
CA TRP A 142 -24.79 -0.11 -12.84
C TRP A 142 -26.16 -0.42 -12.23
N LEU A 143 -26.95 -1.29 -12.87
CA LEU A 143 -28.31 -1.64 -12.46
C LEU A 143 -28.39 -2.95 -11.64
N LYS A 144 -27.25 -3.48 -11.20
CA LYS A 144 -27.12 -4.76 -10.49
C LYS A 144 -26.53 -4.61 -9.10
N LYS A 145 -27.14 -5.27 -8.11
CA LYS A 145 -26.60 -5.31 -6.75
C LYS A 145 -25.32 -6.13 -6.72
N ASN A 146 -24.36 -5.67 -5.92
CA ASN A 146 -23.12 -6.39 -5.60
C ASN A 146 -22.26 -6.76 -6.82
N ASN A 147 -22.46 -6.09 -7.95
CA ASN A 147 -21.59 -6.22 -9.11
C ASN A 147 -20.20 -5.67 -8.74
N TRP A 148 -19.15 -6.39 -9.13
CA TRP A 148 -17.78 -5.97 -8.83
C TRP A 148 -17.37 -4.70 -9.58
N GLY A 149 -17.82 -4.54 -10.83
CA GLY A 149 -17.44 -3.41 -11.67
C GLY A 149 -17.73 -2.06 -11.00
N PRO A 150 -18.97 -1.77 -10.55
CA PRO A 150 -19.24 -0.49 -9.90
C PRO A 150 -18.41 -0.25 -8.64
N LEU A 151 -18.19 -1.29 -7.82
CA LEU A 151 -17.36 -1.17 -6.61
C LEU A 151 -15.90 -0.87 -6.93
N HIS A 152 -15.36 -1.53 -7.94
CA HIS A 152 -13.98 -1.38 -8.40
C HIS A 152 -13.72 0.00 -9.02
N GLU A 153 -14.58 0.42 -9.94
CA GLU A 153 -14.41 1.67 -10.66
C GLU A 153 -14.67 2.91 -9.80
N ILE A 154 -15.69 2.86 -8.92
CA ILE A 154 -15.86 3.91 -7.92
C ILE A 154 -14.63 3.95 -6.99
N GLY A 155 -14.10 2.78 -6.61
CA GLY A 155 -12.91 2.68 -5.77
C GLY A 155 -11.67 3.37 -6.36
N HIS A 156 -11.51 3.41 -7.69
CA HIS A 156 -10.40 4.13 -8.33
C HIS A 156 -10.43 5.63 -8.00
N GLY A 157 -11.62 6.24 -7.92
CA GLY A 157 -11.75 7.64 -7.53
C GLY A 157 -11.44 7.94 -6.05
N TYR A 158 -11.16 6.91 -5.24
CA TYR A 158 -10.70 7.03 -3.86
C TYR A 158 -9.21 6.71 -3.67
N GLN A 159 -8.50 6.33 -4.75
CA GLN A 159 -7.05 6.21 -4.71
C GLN A 159 -6.42 7.58 -4.47
N ALA A 160 -5.34 7.60 -3.69
CA ALA A 160 -4.64 8.81 -3.28
C ALA A 160 -3.27 8.88 -3.96
N ALA A 161 -2.61 10.03 -3.91
CA ALA A 161 -1.30 10.20 -4.55
C ALA A 161 -0.17 9.29 -4.00
N PHE A 162 -0.39 8.59 -2.88
CA PHE A 162 0.56 7.57 -2.39
C PHE A 162 0.43 6.24 -3.15
N ASP A 163 -0.62 6.07 -3.95
CA ASP A 163 -0.77 4.92 -4.81
C ASP A 163 0.36 4.91 -5.86
N ASP A 164 0.82 3.70 -6.16
CA ASP A 164 2.02 3.43 -6.94
C ASP A 164 3.33 4.02 -6.37
N LYS A 165 3.35 4.43 -5.08
CA LYS A 165 4.58 4.88 -4.39
C LYS A 165 5.19 3.75 -3.57
N GLY A 166 6.34 3.27 -4.02
CA GLY A 166 7.11 2.20 -3.38
C GLY A 166 6.63 0.78 -3.69
N ILE A 167 5.35 0.61 -4.07
CA ILE A 167 4.75 -0.64 -4.57
C ILE A 167 3.68 -0.30 -5.61
N TYR A 168 3.42 -1.21 -6.55
CA TYR A 168 2.29 -1.08 -7.48
C TYR A 168 0.96 -1.25 -6.74
N THR A 169 0.01 -0.34 -6.92
CA THR A 169 -1.33 -0.42 -6.35
C THR A 169 -2.46 -0.02 -7.30
N GLY A 170 -2.17 0.41 -8.54
CA GLY A 170 -3.16 0.90 -9.49
C GLY A 170 -4.43 0.05 -9.58
N GLU A 171 -4.29 -1.26 -9.75
CA GLU A 171 -5.41 -2.22 -9.83
C GLU A 171 -5.59 -3.06 -8.55
N VAL A 172 -5.11 -2.55 -7.41
CA VAL A 172 -5.04 -3.30 -6.14
C VAL A 172 -5.67 -2.52 -4.99
N SER A 173 -5.23 -1.29 -4.70
CA SER A 173 -5.67 -0.58 -3.49
C SER A 173 -7.12 -0.12 -3.55
N ASN A 174 -7.61 0.28 -4.74
CA ASN A 174 -9.02 0.57 -5.00
C ASN A 174 -9.93 -0.60 -4.61
N ASN A 175 -9.45 -1.84 -4.75
CA ASN A 175 -10.22 -3.02 -4.41
C ASN A 175 -10.43 -3.21 -2.89
N LEU A 176 -9.67 -2.52 -2.02
CA LEU A 176 -9.93 -2.53 -0.57
C LEU A 176 -11.33 -2.01 -0.24
N PHE A 177 -11.81 -1.02 -0.99
CA PHE A 177 -13.14 -0.45 -0.85
C PHE A 177 -14.24 -1.43 -1.27
N GLY A 178 -14.06 -2.08 -2.43
CA GLY A 178 -14.97 -3.13 -2.91
C GLY A 178 -15.03 -4.33 -1.96
N VAL A 179 -13.88 -4.78 -1.47
CA VAL A 179 -13.80 -5.84 -0.46
C VAL A 179 -14.53 -5.43 0.82
N GLN A 180 -14.28 -4.22 1.34
CA GLN A 180 -14.96 -3.74 2.54
C GLN A 180 -16.48 -3.72 2.38
N HIS A 181 -16.98 -3.28 1.22
CA HIS A 181 -18.41 -3.32 0.90
C HIS A 181 -18.96 -4.75 0.85
N GLN A 182 -18.30 -5.65 0.11
CA GLN A 182 -18.77 -7.03 -0.04
C GLN A 182 -18.87 -7.75 1.30
N TYR A 183 -17.85 -7.60 2.16
CA TYR A 183 -17.85 -8.25 3.48
C TYR A 183 -18.76 -7.54 4.49
N SER A 184 -18.95 -6.21 4.43
CA SER A 184 -19.90 -5.54 5.33
C SER A 184 -21.34 -5.91 5.04
N LYS A 185 -21.69 -6.13 3.77
CA LYS A 185 -23.05 -6.51 3.36
C LYS A 185 -23.33 -8.01 3.49
N ASN A 186 -22.35 -8.86 3.16
CA ASN A 186 -22.56 -10.30 3.05
C ASN A 186 -21.88 -11.12 4.16
N GLY A 187 -21.14 -10.47 5.06
CA GLY A 187 -20.34 -11.17 6.04
C GLY A 187 -19.36 -12.15 5.38
N LYS A 188 -19.23 -13.35 5.96
CA LYS A 188 -18.35 -14.40 5.43
C LYS A 188 -18.83 -15.03 4.12
N ASP A 189 -20.10 -14.86 3.75
CA ASP A 189 -20.57 -15.33 2.44
C ASP A 189 -19.93 -14.56 1.28
N ALA A 190 -19.30 -13.41 1.55
CA ALA A 190 -18.44 -12.73 0.59
C ALA A 190 -17.30 -13.62 0.06
N ASP A 191 -16.84 -14.64 0.79
CA ASP A 191 -15.86 -15.62 0.28
C ASP A 191 -16.37 -16.36 -0.98
N LYS A 192 -17.71 -16.53 -1.11
CA LYS A 192 -18.35 -17.28 -2.19
C LYS A 192 -18.65 -16.44 -3.43
N ILE A 193 -18.84 -15.13 -3.25
CA ILE A 193 -19.33 -14.23 -4.29
C ILE A 193 -18.38 -13.08 -4.60
N GLY A 194 -17.37 -12.86 -3.74
CA GLY A 194 -16.48 -11.73 -3.79
C GLY A 194 -15.24 -11.95 -4.65
N TRP A 195 -14.65 -10.84 -5.11
CA TRP A 195 -13.51 -10.89 -6.01
C TRP A 195 -12.21 -11.32 -5.30
N LEU A 196 -12.04 -10.96 -4.02
CA LEU A 196 -10.86 -11.27 -3.20
C LEU A 196 -10.45 -12.75 -3.30
N PHE A 197 -11.43 -13.65 -3.24
CA PHE A 197 -11.23 -15.10 -3.35
C PHE A 197 -11.79 -15.69 -4.64
N ASN A 198 -11.82 -14.89 -5.70
CA ASN A 198 -12.18 -15.30 -7.06
C ASN A 198 -13.53 -16.05 -7.13
N TYR A 199 -14.57 -15.42 -6.58
CA TYR A 199 -15.96 -15.88 -6.67
C TYR A 199 -16.14 -17.33 -6.19
N GLY A 200 -15.72 -17.61 -4.95
CA GLY A 200 -15.87 -18.92 -4.31
C GLY A 200 -14.71 -19.89 -4.51
N LYS A 201 -13.59 -19.44 -5.06
CA LYS A 201 -12.38 -20.26 -5.29
C LYS A 201 -11.31 -20.04 -4.23
N LYS A 202 -11.71 -19.69 -3.00
CA LYS A 202 -10.81 -19.40 -1.87
C LYS A 202 -9.72 -20.43 -1.68
N GLU A 203 -10.06 -21.72 -1.65
CA GLU A 203 -9.07 -22.80 -1.47
C GLU A 203 -7.97 -22.78 -2.53
N SER A 204 -8.32 -22.53 -3.79
CA SER A 204 -7.35 -22.42 -4.89
C SER A 204 -6.47 -21.18 -4.75
N VAL A 205 -7.07 -20.03 -4.41
CA VAL A 205 -6.35 -18.77 -4.20
C VAL A 205 -5.35 -18.93 -3.05
N GLU A 206 -5.80 -19.45 -1.91
CA GLU A 206 -4.95 -19.63 -0.73
C GLU A 206 -3.82 -20.65 -0.95
N LYS A 207 -4.09 -21.74 -1.67
CA LYS A 207 -3.07 -22.74 -2.02
C LYS A 207 -2.00 -22.13 -2.91
N ASN A 208 -2.39 -21.39 -3.94
CA ASN A 208 -1.45 -20.77 -4.88
C ASN A 208 -0.65 -19.64 -4.22
N LEU A 209 -1.29 -18.85 -3.35
CA LEU A 209 -0.62 -17.83 -2.56
C LEU A 209 0.40 -18.46 -1.58
N TYR A 210 0.04 -19.55 -0.91
CA TYR A 210 0.97 -20.29 -0.04
C TYR A 210 2.17 -20.82 -0.83
N GLN A 211 1.93 -21.40 -2.00
CA GLN A 211 2.97 -21.87 -2.89
C GLN A 211 3.94 -20.74 -3.27
N ALA A 212 3.41 -19.60 -3.74
CA ALA A 212 4.23 -18.47 -4.16
C ALA A 212 5.05 -17.85 -3.02
N ILE A 213 4.41 -17.50 -1.91
CA ILE A 213 5.07 -16.73 -0.85
C ILE A 213 5.91 -17.62 0.06
N ILE A 214 5.41 -18.79 0.45
CA ILE A 214 6.06 -19.64 1.47
C ILE A 214 7.00 -20.67 0.85
N LYS A 215 6.62 -21.31 -0.26
CA LYS A 215 7.42 -22.39 -0.86
C LYS A 215 8.43 -21.86 -1.88
N GLU A 216 8.06 -20.86 -2.68
CA GLU A 216 8.95 -20.24 -3.68
C GLU A 216 9.68 -19.00 -3.16
N GLY A 217 9.24 -18.43 -2.04
CA GLY A 217 9.86 -17.24 -1.46
C GLY A 217 9.69 -15.98 -2.30
N LYS A 218 8.59 -15.89 -3.07
CA LYS A 218 8.23 -14.68 -3.83
C LYS A 218 7.79 -13.55 -2.89
N GLY A 219 8.10 -12.32 -3.26
CA GLY A 219 7.62 -11.09 -2.68
C GLY A 219 6.48 -10.46 -3.49
N TYR A 220 6.04 -9.29 -3.07
CA TYR A 220 4.88 -8.58 -3.63
C TYR A 220 4.96 -8.30 -5.15
N THR A 221 6.15 -7.97 -5.65
CA THR A 221 6.38 -7.65 -7.07
C THR A 221 6.63 -8.88 -7.93
N GLU A 222 6.78 -10.06 -7.32
CA GLU A 222 7.11 -11.32 -7.99
C GLU A 222 5.89 -12.25 -8.13
N VAL A 223 4.72 -11.81 -7.66
CA VAL A 223 3.45 -12.55 -7.81
C VAL A 223 2.65 -12.04 -9.02
N ASP A 224 2.03 -12.98 -9.73
CA ASP A 224 1.35 -12.71 -11.00
C ASP A 224 -0.17 -12.43 -10.86
N ASP A 225 -0.76 -12.66 -9.68
CA ASP A 225 -2.19 -12.46 -9.42
C ASP A 225 -2.41 -11.26 -8.48
N LEU A 226 -3.10 -10.22 -8.96
CA LEU A 226 -3.44 -9.03 -8.18
C LEU A 226 -4.21 -9.35 -6.88
N ARG A 227 -4.92 -10.48 -6.82
CA ARG A 227 -5.58 -10.93 -5.58
C ARG A 227 -4.58 -11.22 -4.47
N PHE A 228 -3.38 -11.70 -4.80
CA PHE A 228 -2.35 -12.00 -3.81
C PHE A 228 -1.86 -10.72 -3.15
N GLN A 229 -1.65 -9.68 -3.96
CA GLN A 229 -1.32 -8.33 -3.51
C GLN A 229 -2.46 -7.72 -2.67
N LEU A 230 -3.71 -7.88 -3.12
CA LEU A 230 -4.88 -7.41 -2.39
C LEU A 230 -5.06 -8.13 -1.04
N ILE A 231 -4.78 -9.43 -0.97
CA ILE A 231 -4.83 -10.20 0.29
C ILE A 231 -3.85 -9.59 1.30
N LEU A 232 -2.61 -9.28 0.91
CA LEU A 232 -1.68 -8.60 1.82
C LEU A 232 -2.28 -7.31 2.38
N LEU A 233 -2.73 -6.40 1.50
CA LEU A 233 -3.26 -5.09 1.93
C LEU A 233 -4.51 -5.25 2.82
N THR A 234 -5.37 -6.22 2.49
CA THR A 234 -6.59 -6.52 3.25
C THR A 234 -6.26 -7.03 4.65
N MET A 235 -5.30 -7.95 4.78
CA MET A 235 -4.91 -8.49 6.09
C MET A 235 -4.18 -7.45 6.94
N LEU A 236 -3.34 -6.59 6.34
CA LEU A 236 -2.73 -5.45 7.04
C LEU A 236 -3.79 -4.50 7.59
N LYS A 237 -4.76 -4.08 6.74
CA LYS A 237 -5.87 -3.21 7.15
C LYS A 237 -6.73 -3.87 8.24
N GLN A 238 -7.07 -5.16 8.10
CA GLN A 238 -7.90 -5.86 9.09
C GLN A 238 -7.22 -5.91 10.46
N LYS A 239 -5.92 -6.22 10.52
CA LYS A 239 -5.16 -6.25 11.77
C LYS A 239 -4.94 -4.86 12.38
N ALA A 240 -4.75 -3.85 11.55
CA ALA A 240 -4.62 -2.46 11.98
C ALA A 240 -5.95 -1.87 12.49
N GLY A 241 -7.06 -2.30 11.91
CA GLY A 241 -8.40 -1.77 12.16
C GLY A 241 -8.81 -0.66 11.18
N ASN A 242 -10.12 -0.43 11.05
CA ASN A 242 -10.66 0.58 10.13
C ASN A 242 -10.18 2.00 10.48
N GLU A 243 -10.10 2.32 11.77
CA GLU A 243 -9.62 3.62 12.24
C GLU A 243 -8.19 3.92 11.76
N ALA A 244 -7.33 2.90 11.66
CA ALA A 244 -5.97 3.05 11.17
C ALA A 244 -5.91 3.39 9.67
N PHE A 245 -6.80 2.80 8.87
CA PHE A 245 -6.95 3.15 7.45
C PHE A 245 -7.43 4.59 7.29
N THR A 246 -8.44 4.99 8.07
CA THR A 246 -8.94 6.36 8.11
C THR A 246 -7.84 7.35 8.54
N HIS A 247 -7.06 7.00 9.57
CA HIS A 247 -5.94 7.79 10.07
C HIS A 247 -4.88 8.01 9.00
N LEU A 248 -4.50 6.95 8.26
CA LEU A 248 -3.57 7.04 7.14
C LEU A 248 -4.01 8.08 6.10
N TYR A 249 -5.26 8.02 5.64
CA TYR A 249 -5.78 8.98 4.65
C TYR A 249 -5.80 10.42 5.19
N ARG A 250 -6.23 10.61 6.44
CA ARG A 250 -6.29 11.94 7.08
C ARG A 250 -4.91 12.56 7.23
N GLU A 251 -3.95 11.80 7.74
CA GLU A 251 -2.57 12.30 7.90
C GLU A 251 -1.89 12.52 6.55
N TYR A 252 -2.13 11.65 5.57
CA TYR A 252 -1.62 11.85 4.22
C TYR A 252 -2.18 13.12 3.56
N ARG A 253 -3.48 13.42 3.71
CA ARG A 253 -4.05 14.67 3.20
C ARG A 253 -3.43 15.90 3.86
N LYS A 254 -3.08 15.83 5.15
CA LYS A 254 -2.32 16.92 5.82
C LYS A 254 -0.94 17.10 5.19
N LEU A 255 -0.21 16.02 4.92
CA LEU A 255 1.10 16.07 4.24
C LEU A 255 0.96 16.63 2.82
N ALA A 256 -0.03 16.17 2.07
CA ALA A 256 -0.26 16.56 0.68
C ALA A 256 -0.61 18.04 0.49
N ASN A 257 -1.04 18.73 1.55
CA ASN A 257 -1.37 20.16 1.54
C ASN A 257 -0.23 21.04 2.09
N GLN A 258 0.95 20.49 2.35
CA GLN A 258 2.13 21.26 2.76
C GLN A 258 2.91 21.79 1.55
N GLU A 259 3.56 22.93 1.71
CA GLU A 259 4.44 23.50 0.69
C GLU A 259 5.61 22.55 0.39
N GLY A 260 5.92 22.34 -0.89
CA GLY A 260 7.00 21.44 -1.32
C GLY A 260 6.70 19.94 -1.19
N PHE A 261 5.42 19.57 -1.06
CA PHE A 261 4.99 18.17 -1.01
C PHE A 261 5.43 17.38 -2.26
N ASP A 262 5.96 16.18 -2.01
CA ASP A 262 6.33 15.20 -3.04
C ASP A 262 5.90 13.81 -2.58
N ALA A 263 4.93 13.23 -3.29
CA ALA A 263 4.38 11.92 -2.98
C ALA A 263 5.43 10.80 -3.00
N ASN A 264 6.51 10.94 -3.80
CA ASN A 264 7.56 9.91 -3.88
C ASN A 264 8.36 9.77 -2.57
N LYS A 265 8.30 10.78 -1.68
CA LYS A 265 8.92 10.72 -0.34
C LYS A 265 8.08 9.94 0.69
N TYR A 266 6.88 9.51 0.31
CA TYR A 266 5.92 8.86 1.19
C TYR A 266 5.42 7.54 0.60
N PRO A 267 6.29 6.52 0.45
CA PRO A 267 5.89 5.24 -0.11
C PRO A 267 4.86 4.54 0.79
N LEU A 268 3.88 3.87 0.17
CA LEU A 268 2.76 3.27 0.88
C LEU A 268 3.16 2.24 1.95
N PRO A 269 4.16 1.35 1.76
CA PRO A 269 4.60 0.43 2.82
C PRO A 269 5.00 1.14 4.12
N ASP A 270 5.67 2.29 4.02
CA ASP A 270 6.09 3.06 5.18
C ASP A 270 4.93 3.81 5.82
N LEU A 271 4.03 4.37 5.00
CA LEU A 271 2.78 4.98 5.49
C LEU A 271 1.93 3.96 6.25
N MET A 272 1.78 2.74 5.73
CA MET A 272 1.11 1.64 6.44
C MET A 272 1.84 1.30 7.73
N ASN A 273 3.17 1.06 7.69
CA ASN A 273 3.92 0.68 8.88
C ASN A 273 3.84 1.74 10.00
N ARG A 274 3.84 3.02 9.62
CA ARG A 274 3.71 4.15 10.52
C ARG A 274 2.28 4.29 11.05
N TYR A 275 1.32 4.60 10.17
CA TYR A 275 -0.01 5.02 10.61
C TYR A 275 -0.83 3.85 11.14
N TYR A 276 -0.62 2.63 10.62
CA TYR A 276 -1.24 1.47 11.24
C TYR A 276 -0.64 1.19 12.60
N GLY A 277 0.68 1.35 12.78
CA GLY A 277 1.32 1.18 14.08
C GLY A 277 0.90 2.23 15.10
N GLU A 278 0.82 3.50 14.70
CA GLU A 278 0.39 4.62 15.55
C GLU A 278 -1.00 4.39 16.14
N THR A 279 -1.95 3.89 15.33
CA THR A 279 -3.33 3.64 15.78
C THR A 279 -3.48 2.32 16.54
N SER A 280 -2.86 1.24 16.06
CA SER A 280 -3.12 -0.12 16.56
C SER A 280 -2.14 -0.62 17.63
N GLY A 281 -0.96 0.00 17.74
CA GLY A 281 0.13 -0.47 18.60
C GLY A 281 0.83 -1.75 18.10
N TYR A 282 0.61 -2.12 16.83
CA TYR A 282 1.32 -3.22 16.17
C TYR A 282 2.49 -2.73 15.33
N ASP A 283 3.50 -3.58 15.20
CA ASP A 283 4.63 -3.39 14.31
C ASP A 283 4.45 -4.29 13.09
N PHE A 284 4.28 -3.68 11.92
CA PHE A 284 4.04 -4.35 10.63
C PHE A 284 5.32 -4.58 9.83
N THR A 285 6.46 -4.04 10.31
CA THR A 285 7.79 -4.26 9.72
C THR A 285 8.06 -5.73 9.38
N PRO A 286 7.78 -6.71 10.27
CA PRO A 286 8.10 -8.11 9.99
C PRO A 286 7.36 -8.64 8.75
N VAL A 287 6.07 -8.36 8.64
CA VAL A 287 5.22 -8.77 7.52
C VAL A 287 5.66 -8.10 6.21
N LEU A 288 5.89 -6.79 6.24
CA LEU A 288 6.30 -6.04 5.05
C LEU A 288 7.63 -6.58 4.50
N GLN A 289 8.60 -6.85 5.39
CA GLN A 289 9.88 -7.44 5.00
C GLN A 289 9.74 -8.88 4.47
N LYS A 290 8.83 -9.68 5.01
CA LYS A 290 8.52 -11.03 4.50
C LYS A 290 7.99 -11.01 3.07
N TRP A 291 7.25 -9.96 2.72
CA TRP A 291 6.79 -9.70 1.36
C TRP A 291 7.81 -8.98 0.49
N LYS A 292 9.08 -8.86 0.95
CA LYS A 292 10.19 -8.15 0.29
C LYS A 292 9.89 -6.69 -0.02
N LEU A 293 9.01 -6.08 0.76
CA LEU A 293 8.71 -4.66 0.64
C LEU A 293 9.78 -3.84 1.37
N TYR A 294 10.11 -2.69 0.79
CA TYR A 294 10.94 -1.71 1.48
C TYR A 294 10.24 -1.25 2.76
N THR A 295 11.03 -1.12 3.83
CA THR A 295 10.60 -0.53 5.10
C THR A 295 11.68 0.43 5.56
N ASP A 296 11.33 1.66 5.86
CA ASP A 296 12.23 2.64 6.45
C ASP A 296 12.77 2.11 7.79
N ARG A 297 14.11 2.09 7.91
CA ARG A 297 14.80 1.57 9.09
C ARG A 297 14.45 2.35 10.35
N ILE A 298 14.35 3.69 10.25
CA ILE A 298 14.03 4.58 11.37
C ILE A 298 12.60 4.32 11.83
N GLN A 299 11.64 4.16 10.90
CA GLN A 299 10.26 3.86 11.29
C GLN A 299 10.17 2.51 12.01
N ALA A 300 10.88 1.48 11.54
CA ALA A 300 10.95 0.19 12.20
C ALA A 300 11.58 0.30 13.62
N GLU A 301 12.62 1.11 13.79
CA GLU A 301 13.21 1.41 15.10
C GLU A 301 12.24 2.11 16.03
N ILE A 302 11.48 3.10 15.54
CA ILE A 302 10.45 3.81 16.30
C ILE A 302 9.37 2.84 16.80
N ASN A 303 8.92 1.92 15.94
CA ASN A 303 7.92 0.92 16.33
C ASN A 303 8.44 0.04 17.48
N ARG A 304 9.68 -0.45 17.36
CA ARG A 304 10.32 -1.26 18.41
C ARG A 304 10.56 -0.46 19.70
N SER A 305 10.98 0.80 19.61
CA SER A 305 11.25 1.65 20.78
C SER A 305 9.97 2.04 21.53
N LYS A 306 8.86 2.21 20.80
CA LYS A 306 7.52 2.39 21.38
C LYS A 306 6.96 1.10 21.97
N GLY A 307 7.62 -0.04 21.76
CA GLY A 307 7.19 -1.34 22.27
C GLY A 307 5.97 -1.89 21.55
N TYR A 308 5.76 -1.53 20.28
CA TYR A 308 4.71 -2.09 19.46
C TYR A 308 4.89 -3.59 19.28
N LYS A 309 3.77 -4.33 19.29
CA LYS A 309 3.81 -5.79 19.16
C LYS A 309 4.08 -6.18 17.71
N ALA A 310 5.17 -6.89 17.46
CA ALA A 310 5.43 -7.49 16.16
C ALA A 310 4.26 -8.41 15.74
N THR A 311 3.88 -8.32 14.47
CA THR A 311 2.86 -9.17 13.86
C THR A 311 3.46 -9.99 12.73
N ALA A 312 2.83 -11.13 12.43
CA ALA A 312 3.21 -11.98 11.31
C ALA A 312 1.97 -12.66 10.72
N SER A 313 2.04 -13.05 9.44
CA SER A 313 1.03 -13.92 8.84
C SER A 313 1.02 -15.28 9.54
N LEU A 314 -0.16 -15.89 9.70
CA LEU A 314 -0.27 -17.28 10.19
C LEU A 314 0.66 -18.23 9.42
N ALA A 315 0.74 -18.11 8.09
CA ALA A 315 1.60 -18.91 7.23
C ALA A 315 3.11 -18.81 7.52
N ASP A 316 3.56 -17.72 8.14
CA ASP A 316 4.97 -17.48 8.49
C ASP A 316 5.39 -18.11 9.82
N ILE A 317 4.43 -18.43 10.70
CA ILE A 317 4.67 -18.89 12.08
C ILE A 317 3.93 -20.19 12.42
N VAL A 318 3.08 -20.70 11.53
CA VAL A 318 2.37 -21.97 11.66
C VAL A 318 2.66 -22.86 10.44
N SER A 319 2.94 -24.14 10.68
CA SER A 319 3.16 -25.12 9.62
C SER A 319 1.88 -25.38 8.82
N GLU A 320 2.02 -25.78 7.54
CA GLU A 320 0.89 -25.97 6.61
C GLU A 320 -0.21 -26.86 7.19
N SER A 321 0.17 -27.95 7.88
CA SER A 321 -0.76 -28.91 8.49
C SER A 321 -1.56 -28.36 9.68
N GLN A 322 -1.11 -27.27 10.30
CA GLN A 322 -1.76 -26.63 11.45
C GLN A 322 -2.53 -25.36 11.08
N LEU A 323 -2.43 -24.85 9.84
CA LEU A 323 -3.07 -23.60 9.45
C LEU A 323 -4.60 -23.63 9.61
N SER A 324 -5.25 -24.77 9.34
CA SER A 324 -6.71 -24.89 9.52
C SER A 324 -7.11 -24.71 10.99
N ASN A 325 -6.33 -25.29 11.92
CA ASN A 325 -6.56 -25.14 13.35
C ASN A 325 -6.27 -23.71 13.81
N ALA A 326 -5.19 -23.10 13.30
CA ALA A 326 -4.84 -21.72 13.63
C ALA A 326 -5.90 -20.73 13.16
N ARG A 327 -6.41 -20.89 11.94
CA ARG A 327 -7.49 -20.05 11.41
C ARG A 327 -8.74 -20.10 12.29
N LYS A 328 -9.13 -21.28 12.81
CA LYS A 328 -10.28 -21.43 13.71
C LYS A 328 -10.15 -20.62 15.01
N LEU A 329 -8.94 -20.39 15.52
CA LEU A 329 -8.74 -19.63 16.74
C LEU A 329 -9.08 -18.14 16.58
N VAL A 330 -8.76 -17.58 15.41
CA VAL A 330 -8.95 -16.16 15.11
C VAL A 330 -10.25 -15.87 14.36
N ASP A 331 -10.86 -16.89 13.75
CA ASP A 331 -12.00 -16.75 12.84
C ASP A 331 -13.21 -16.00 13.45
N LYS A 332 -13.46 -16.15 14.74
CA LYS A 332 -14.58 -15.50 15.44
C LYS A 332 -14.38 -13.99 15.65
N ASP A 333 -13.13 -13.52 15.60
CA ASP A 333 -12.75 -12.15 15.94
C ASP A 333 -12.50 -11.31 14.67
N ILE A 334 -12.60 -11.92 13.48
CA ILE A 334 -12.29 -11.29 12.20
C ILE A 334 -13.37 -11.58 11.15
N LEU A 335 -13.47 -10.68 10.18
CA LEU A 335 -14.46 -10.77 9.11
C LEU A 335 -13.94 -11.62 7.94
N ILE A 336 -12.66 -11.46 7.61
CA ILE A 336 -12.00 -12.13 6.49
C ILE A 336 -11.00 -13.13 7.06
N ASN A 337 -11.22 -14.41 6.84
CA ASN A 337 -10.32 -15.46 7.33
C ASN A 337 -9.31 -15.83 6.24
N SER A 338 -8.02 -15.93 6.56
CA SER A 338 -7.01 -16.43 5.61
C SER A 338 -5.82 -17.12 6.28
N ASN A 339 -5.10 -17.96 5.53
CA ASN A 339 -3.75 -18.44 5.85
C ASN A 339 -2.75 -17.29 6.08
N PHE A 340 -3.04 -16.10 5.55
CA PHE A 340 -2.17 -14.93 5.63
C PHE A 340 -2.67 -13.89 6.63
N GLU A 341 -3.69 -14.22 7.43
CA GLU A 341 -4.16 -13.34 8.51
C GLU A 341 -3.00 -12.95 9.42
N MET A 342 -2.93 -11.65 9.75
CA MET A 342 -1.87 -11.11 10.59
C MET A 342 -2.23 -11.28 12.06
N VAL A 343 -1.37 -11.96 12.82
CA VAL A 343 -1.62 -12.27 14.22
C VAL A 343 -0.47 -11.81 15.11
N ASP A 344 -0.76 -11.65 16.39
CA ASP A 344 0.26 -11.68 17.43
C ASP A 344 0.40 -13.10 18.03
N ASN A 345 1.43 -13.30 18.83
CA ASN A 345 1.72 -14.62 19.41
C ASN A 345 0.62 -15.11 20.36
N GLN A 346 -0.12 -14.20 21.00
CA GLN A 346 -1.15 -14.56 21.98
C GLN A 346 -2.35 -15.21 21.30
N GLN A 347 -2.69 -14.75 20.10
CA GLN A 347 -3.80 -15.30 19.30
C GLN A 347 -3.57 -16.76 18.89
N ILE A 348 -2.32 -17.20 18.73
CA ILE A 348 -1.98 -18.58 18.34
C ILE A 348 -1.45 -19.45 19.50
N ALA A 349 -1.18 -18.85 20.66
CA ALA A 349 -0.69 -19.56 21.85
C ALA A 349 -1.54 -20.80 22.25
N PRO A 350 -2.88 -20.82 22.11
CA PRO A 350 -3.69 -22.00 22.40
C PRO A 350 -3.36 -23.25 21.58
N LEU A 351 -2.67 -23.13 20.44
CA LEU A 351 -2.21 -24.30 19.68
C LEU A 351 -1.12 -25.09 20.41
N GLY A 352 -0.45 -24.48 21.39
CA GLY A 352 0.63 -25.13 22.15
C GLY A 352 1.87 -25.48 21.31
N LEU A 353 2.00 -24.90 20.11
CA LEU A 353 3.12 -25.16 19.21
C LEU A 353 4.39 -24.52 19.75
N LYS A 354 5.50 -25.26 19.67
CA LYS A 354 6.82 -24.83 20.10
C LYS A 354 7.88 -25.34 19.13
N GLY A 355 8.94 -24.56 18.99
CA GLY A 355 10.13 -24.91 18.25
C GLY A 355 11.40 -24.62 19.04
N SER A 356 12.49 -25.19 18.58
CA SER A 356 13.84 -24.82 18.99
C SER A 356 14.46 -23.87 17.98
N VAL A 357 15.39 -23.03 18.40
CA VAL A 357 16.16 -22.17 17.51
C VAL A 357 17.65 -22.23 17.81
N LYS A 358 18.45 -22.34 16.75
CA LYS A 358 19.89 -22.08 16.78
C LYS A 358 20.14 -20.65 16.29
N ILE A 359 20.73 -19.82 17.14
CA ILE A 359 21.07 -18.42 16.85
C ILE A 359 22.59 -18.33 16.67
N GLN A 360 23.02 -17.97 15.47
CA GLN A 360 24.41 -17.70 15.13
C GLN A 360 24.67 -16.20 15.22
N LEU A 361 25.64 -15.80 16.04
CA LEU A 361 26.13 -14.44 16.19
C LEU A 361 27.41 -14.26 15.37
N ASN A 362 27.28 -13.69 14.18
CA ASN A 362 28.40 -13.36 13.32
C ASN A 362 28.98 -12.00 13.74
N ILE A 363 29.76 -12.02 14.81
CA ILE A 363 30.51 -10.89 15.37
C ILE A 363 32.01 -11.15 15.29
N ASP A 364 32.82 -10.09 15.14
CA ASP A 364 34.28 -10.16 15.17
C ASP A 364 34.79 -10.62 16.55
N ASP A 365 34.39 -9.93 17.63
CA ASP A 365 34.76 -10.21 19.02
C ASP A 365 33.53 -10.52 19.89
N ILE A 366 33.31 -11.81 20.18
CA ILE A 366 32.20 -12.25 21.02
C ILE A 366 32.31 -11.78 22.48
N ASN A 367 33.51 -11.43 22.96
CA ASN A 367 33.69 -10.99 24.35
C ASN A 367 33.00 -9.66 24.64
N GLN A 368 32.71 -8.87 23.60
CA GLN A 368 31.90 -7.65 23.70
C GLN A 368 30.48 -7.93 24.16
N LEU A 369 29.95 -9.13 23.88
CA LEU A 369 28.58 -9.52 24.22
C LEU A 369 28.51 -10.61 25.31
N LYS A 370 29.57 -11.39 25.48
CA LYS A 370 29.59 -12.55 26.39
C LYS A 370 29.22 -12.16 27.83
N GLY A 371 28.39 -12.99 28.46
CA GLY A 371 27.88 -12.77 29.82
C GLY A 371 26.76 -11.73 29.93
N GLN A 372 26.28 -11.16 28.83
CA GLN A 372 25.05 -10.38 28.75
C GLN A 372 23.92 -11.22 28.14
N ASP A 373 22.69 -10.70 28.14
CA ASP A 373 21.53 -11.41 27.61
C ASP A 373 21.13 -10.88 26.22
N LEU A 374 20.79 -11.80 25.32
CA LEU A 374 19.89 -11.54 24.19
C LEU A 374 18.45 -11.72 24.68
N LEU A 375 17.58 -10.76 24.38
CA LEU A 375 16.18 -10.77 24.80
C LEU A 375 15.26 -11.08 23.62
N LEU A 376 14.27 -11.94 23.87
CA LEU A 376 13.10 -12.06 23.01
C LEU A 376 11.94 -11.31 23.65
N LYS A 377 11.28 -10.45 22.87
CA LYS A 377 10.23 -9.55 23.34
C LYS A 377 8.95 -9.68 22.53
N GLU A 378 7.83 -9.52 23.23
CA GLU A 378 6.49 -9.33 22.67
C GLU A 378 6.04 -7.91 23.03
N GLY A 379 6.22 -6.97 22.09
CA GLY A 379 6.14 -5.55 22.39
C GLY A 379 7.16 -5.16 23.47
N SER A 380 6.71 -4.51 24.53
CA SER A 380 7.57 -4.16 25.68
C SER A 380 7.90 -5.33 26.61
N LYS A 381 7.19 -6.46 26.52
CA LYS A 381 7.36 -7.59 27.46
C LYS A 381 8.53 -8.48 27.04
N VAL A 382 9.52 -8.65 27.91
CA VAL A 382 10.56 -9.68 27.75
C VAL A 382 9.95 -11.05 28.06
N VAL A 383 9.91 -11.93 27.07
CA VAL A 383 9.39 -13.30 27.21
C VAL A 383 10.48 -14.34 27.40
N LYS A 384 11.72 -14.04 26.98
CA LYS A 384 12.87 -14.92 27.20
C LYS A 384 14.16 -14.12 27.30
N ARG A 385 15.02 -14.52 28.25
CA ARG A 385 16.40 -14.06 28.40
C ARG A 385 17.33 -15.19 28.02
N ILE A 386 18.26 -14.93 27.11
CA ILE A 386 19.19 -15.92 26.58
C ILE A 386 20.60 -15.42 26.87
N ALA A 387 21.26 -16.04 27.83
CA ALA A 387 22.64 -15.70 28.16
C ALA A 387 23.56 -15.95 26.95
N ILE A 388 24.33 -14.93 26.58
CA ILE A 388 25.30 -15.02 25.50
C ILE A 388 26.57 -15.67 26.04
N THR A 389 26.74 -16.97 25.77
CA THR A 389 27.89 -17.75 26.23
C THR A 389 28.97 -17.92 25.15
N GLY A 390 28.58 -17.77 23.88
CA GLY A 390 29.44 -17.91 22.70
C GLY A 390 28.77 -17.38 21.44
N LYS A 391 29.36 -17.66 20.27
CA LYS A 391 28.81 -17.27 18.96
C LYS A 391 27.60 -18.10 18.54
N GLU A 392 27.43 -19.27 19.13
CA GLU A 392 26.30 -20.17 18.88
C GLU A 392 25.45 -20.27 20.14
N LEU A 393 24.16 -19.97 20.01
CA LEU A 393 23.18 -20.09 21.08
C LEU A 393 22.10 -21.08 20.63
N THR A 394 21.66 -21.95 21.54
CA THR A 394 20.54 -22.85 21.31
C THR A 394 19.45 -22.57 22.33
N VAL A 395 18.24 -22.35 21.84
CA VAL A 395 17.08 -22.02 22.67
C VAL A 395 15.99 -23.04 22.38
N GLN A 396 15.66 -23.85 23.37
CA GLN A 396 14.63 -24.89 23.28
C GLN A 396 13.27 -24.34 23.70
N ASP A 397 12.19 -25.00 23.29
CA ASP A 397 10.82 -24.74 23.73
C ASP A 397 10.38 -23.26 23.61
N VAL A 398 10.73 -22.60 22.51
CA VAL A 398 10.20 -21.28 22.19
C VAL A 398 8.82 -21.47 21.55
N PRO A 399 7.76 -20.82 22.04
CA PRO A 399 6.46 -20.90 21.37
C PRO A 399 6.54 -20.41 19.92
N ASN A 400 5.70 -20.94 19.05
CA ASN A 400 5.58 -20.44 17.68
C ASN A 400 5.10 -18.98 17.71
N GLY A 401 5.66 -18.17 16.81
CA GLY A 401 5.42 -16.74 16.83
C GLY A 401 6.49 -15.91 16.13
N VAL A 402 6.31 -14.60 16.21
CA VAL A 402 7.30 -13.60 15.85
C VAL A 402 7.72 -12.83 17.10
N TYR A 403 9.03 -12.65 17.29
CA TYR A 403 9.60 -12.01 18.47
C TYR A 403 10.53 -10.89 18.06
N THR A 404 10.42 -9.74 18.73
CA THR A 404 11.42 -8.68 18.62
C THR A 404 12.68 -9.11 19.38
N ILE A 405 13.83 -9.00 18.72
CA ILE A 405 15.15 -9.32 19.28
C ILE A 405 15.76 -8.03 19.80
N GLU A 406 16.18 -8.05 21.06
CA GLU A 406 17.04 -7.01 21.63
C GLU A 406 18.37 -7.66 22.00
N ILE A 407 19.46 -7.14 21.44
CA ILE A 407 20.81 -7.65 21.64
C ILE A 407 21.68 -6.52 22.23
N PRO A 408 22.61 -6.82 23.15
CA PRO A 408 23.49 -5.79 23.71
C PRO A 408 24.33 -5.14 22.62
N THR A 409 24.62 -3.85 22.77
CA THR A 409 25.37 -3.07 21.78
C THR A 409 26.89 -3.20 21.92
N GLY A 410 27.39 -4.05 22.81
CA GLY A 410 28.81 -4.18 23.15
C GLY A 410 29.22 -3.36 24.37
N ARG A 411 30.37 -3.72 24.97
CA ARG A 411 30.89 -3.10 26.19
C ARG A 411 31.83 -1.94 25.88
N GLU A 412 32.93 -2.24 25.19
CA GLU A 412 33.99 -1.28 24.86
C GLU A 412 33.77 -0.71 23.46
N ALA A 413 33.42 -1.59 22.52
CA ALA A 413 33.02 -1.21 21.17
C ALA A 413 31.49 -1.22 21.02
N ARG A 414 30.99 -0.43 20.08
CA ARG A 414 29.57 -0.41 19.72
C ARG A 414 29.31 -1.26 18.47
N TYR A 415 28.16 -1.91 18.44
CA TYR A 415 27.77 -2.83 17.36
C TYR A 415 26.35 -2.54 16.87
N SER A 416 26.16 -2.76 15.58
CA SER A 416 24.86 -2.81 14.89
C SER A 416 24.50 -4.25 14.56
N VAL A 417 23.21 -4.53 14.35
CA VAL A 417 22.71 -5.86 13.96
C VAL A 417 21.80 -5.72 12.73
N ASP A 418 21.88 -6.66 11.80
CA ASP A 418 21.12 -6.64 10.54
C ASP A 418 19.64 -7.02 10.69
N LYS A 419 19.30 -7.83 11.71
CA LYS A 419 17.95 -8.36 11.94
C LYS A 419 17.47 -8.14 13.36
N HIS A 420 16.20 -7.79 13.47
CA HIS A 420 15.54 -7.46 14.74
C HIS A 420 14.32 -8.35 15.06
N TYR A 421 14.01 -9.34 14.21
CA TYR A 421 12.86 -10.21 14.40
C TYR A 421 13.26 -11.69 14.27
N LEU A 422 12.74 -12.52 15.16
CA LEU A 422 12.89 -13.97 15.14
C LEU A 422 11.52 -14.61 14.86
N TYR A 423 11.47 -15.51 13.89
CA TYR A 423 10.31 -16.32 13.58
C TYR A 423 10.51 -17.74 14.09
N ILE A 424 9.51 -18.28 14.79
CA ILE A 424 9.45 -19.66 15.21
C ILE A 424 8.24 -20.30 14.54
N LYS A 425 8.51 -21.26 13.66
CA LYS A 425 7.48 -21.96 12.87
C LYS A 425 7.67 -23.48 12.95
N GLU A 426 8.88 -23.92 12.70
CA GLU A 426 9.22 -25.34 12.61
C GLU A 426 9.70 -25.89 13.95
N LYS A 427 9.87 -27.22 14.04
CA LYS A 427 10.49 -27.84 15.23
C LYS A 427 11.92 -27.37 15.45
N GLU A 428 12.66 -27.14 14.36
CA GLU A 428 14.01 -26.61 14.36
C GLU A 428 14.07 -25.38 13.47
N ASN A 429 14.51 -24.26 14.04
CA ASN A 429 14.62 -22.98 13.37
C ASN A 429 16.06 -22.49 13.44
N HIS A 430 16.46 -21.67 12.49
CA HIS A 430 17.80 -21.11 12.44
C HIS A 430 17.73 -19.61 12.20
N LEU A 431 18.54 -18.86 12.94
CA LEU A 431 18.70 -17.43 12.77
C LEU A 431 20.19 -17.11 12.76
N THR A 432 20.64 -16.40 11.73
CA THR A 432 21.97 -15.79 11.71
C THR A 432 21.82 -14.28 11.82
N LEU A 433 22.48 -13.71 12.82
CA LEU A 433 22.59 -12.28 13.07
C LEU A 433 23.98 -11.82 12.63
N LYS A 434 24.02 -10.92 11.65
CA LYS A 434 25.24 -10.22 11.26
C LYS A 434 25.41 -9.03 12.20
N ILE A 435 26.50 -9.03 12.96
CA ILE A 435 26.76 -8.03 14.01
C ILE A 435 28.05 -7.31 13.65
N GLU A 436 27.92 -6.06 13.21
CA GLU A 436 29.03 -5.28 12.69
C GLU A 436 29.43 -4.18 13.66
N ARG A 437 30.73 -4.07 13.90
CA ARG A 437 31.29 -3.00 14.72
C ARG A 437 31.00 -1.65 14.06
N ILE A 438 30.56 -0.70 14.87
CA ILE A 438 30.35 0.69 14.50
C ILE A 438 31.65 1.44 14.79
N GLN A 439 32.44 1.70 13.75
CA GLN A 439 33.64 2.53 13.77
C GLN A 439 33.28 4.01 13.57
N HIS A 440 32.30 4.29 12.71
CA HIS A 440 31.80 5.63 12.42
C HIS A 440 30.27 5.66 12.56
N SER A 441 29.74 6.79 13.04
CA SER A 441 28.28 6.98 13.16
C SER A 441 27.63 7.06 11.78
N ASP A 442 26.40 6.55 11.63
CA ASP A 442 25.62 6.78 10.41
C ASP A 442 25.36 8.27 10.13
N LEU A 443 25.43 9.13 11.15
CA LEU A 443 25.26 10.58 11.01
C LEU A 443 26.34 11.26 10.17
N VAL A 444 27.50 10.62 9.99
CA VAL A 444 28.57 11.17 9.12
C VAL A 444 28.42 10.73 7.66
N ASN A 445 27.46 9.85 7.37
CA ASN A 445 27.18 9.45 5.99
C ASN A 445 26.29 10.47 5.29
N SER A 446 26.45 10.58 3.97
CA SER A 446 25.69 11.49 3.11
C SER A 446 25.10 10.73 1.92
N ALA A 447 23.93 11.17 1.48
CA ALA A 447 23.32 10.79 0.22
C ALA A 447 23.17 12.05 -0.65
N ILE A 448 23.69 11.99 -1.88
CA ILE A 448 23.65 13.10 -2.83
C ILE A 448 22.94 12.62 -4.08
N GLN A 449 21.78 13.21 -4.36
CA GLN A 449 21.03 12.94 -5.58
C GLN A 449 21.56 13.81 -6.72
N PHE A 450 21.62 13.23 -7.91
CA PHE A 450 21.94 13.91 -9.16
C PHE A 450 20.67 13.99 -10.00
N LEU A 451 20.25 15.22 -10.35
CA LEU A 451 18.97 15.48 -10.97
C LEU A 451 19.15 15.92 -12.44
N GLY A 452 18.36 15.32 -13.30
CA GLY A 452 18.34 15.53 -14.73
C GLY A 452 17.32 16.59 -15.14
N ILE A 453 16.93 16.52 -16.41
CA ILE A 453 15.84 17.35 -16.93
C ILE A 453 14.54 17.13 -16.13
N GLY A 454 13.89 18.22 -15.75
CA GLY A 454 12.63 18.19 -14.98
C GLY A 454 12.80 17.65 -13.56
N ASP A 455 13.99 17.84 -12.95
CA ASP A 455 14.35 17.36 -11.62
C ASP A 455 14.25 15.84 -11.45
N LYS A 456 14.23 15.09 -12.56
CA LYS A 456 14.21 13.64 -12.53
C LYS A 456 15.56 13.10 -12.06
N GLN A 457 15.61 12.40 -10.94
CA GLN A 457 16.84 11.77 -10.47
C GLN A 457 17.38 10.77 -11.50
N PHE A 458 18.65 10.93 -11.89
CA PHE A 458 19.34 10.00 -12.80
C PHE A 458 20.47 9.23 -12.13
N ALA A 459 20.99 9.72 -10.99
CA ALA A 459 22.00 9.02 -10.21
C ALA A 459 21.97 9.40 -8.72
N GLU A 460 22.65 8.62 -7.88
CA GLU A 460 22.81 8.86 -6.45
C GLU A 460 24.21 8.44 -5.98
N LEU A 461 24.84 9.26 -5.13
CA LEU A 461 26.05 8.90 -4.38
C LEU A 461 25.71 8.73 -2.91
N ARG A 462 25.96 7.53 -2.36
CA ARG A 462 25.79 7.24 -0.92
C ARG A 462 27.11 6.88 -0.28
N THR A 463 27.48 7.55 0.81
CA THR A 463 28.69 7.21 1.57
C THR A 463 28.38 6.20 2.68
N ASN A 464 29.34 5.33 2.98
CA ASN A 464 29.34 4.43 4.12
C ASN A 464 30.74 4.37 4.72
N LEU A 465 31.03 5.29 5.63
CA LEU A 465 32.35 5.38 6.28
C LEU A 465 32.64 4.19 7.20
N ASN A 466 31.61 3.51 7.72
CA ASN A 466 31.81 2.27 8.49
C ASN A 466 32.38 1.13 7.62
N GLN A 467 31.97 1.09 6.34
CA GLN A 467 32.52 0.18 5.33
C GLN A 467 33.69 0.78 4.54
N GLN A 468 34.10 2.01 4.87
CA GLN A 468 35.14 2.77 4.18
C GLN A 468 34.94 2.84 2.65
N GLN A 469 33.69 3.09 2.22
CA GLN A 469 33.34 3.19 0.80
C GLN A 469 32.22 4.19 0.53
N ALA A 470 32.06 4.59 -0.73
CA ALA A 470 30.87 5.21 -1.27
C ALA A 470 30.36 4.39 -2.44
N VAL A 471 29.04 4.38 -2.65
CA VAL A 471 28.40 3.72 -3.79
C VAL A 471 27.80 4.82 -4.66
N PHE A 472 28.25 4.87 -5.91
CA PHE A 472 27.65 5.71 -6.94
C PHE A 472 26.76 4.87 -7.84
N HIS A 473 25.48 5.20 -7.93
CA HIS A 473 24.50 4.46 -8.71
C HIS A 473 23.86 5.34 -9.78
N VAL A 474 24.04 4.99 -11.05
CA VAL A 474 23.37 5.62 -12.19
C VAL A 474 22.17 4.77 -12.59
N THR A 475 20.98 5.38 -12.57
CA THR A 475 19.70 4.73 -12.84
C THR A 475 19.08 5.14 -14.17
N ASP A 476 19.44 6.30 -14.72
CA ASP A 476 18.97 6.76 -16.02
C ASP A 476 20.15 7.03 -16.95
N LYS A 477 20.03 6.54 -18.18
CA LYS A 477 21.05 6.70 -19.23
C LYS A 477 20.99 8.08 -19.89
N ASP A 478 19.85 8.77 -19.81
CA ASP A 478 19.62 10.04 -20.51
C ASP A 478 19.29 11.17 -19.52
N PRO A 479 20.28 11.64 -18.72
CA PRO A 479 20.03 12.63 -17.68
C PRO A 479 19.51 13.96 -18.23
N HIS A 480 20.07 14.45 -19.34
CA HIS A 480 19.59 15.67 -19.99
C HIS A 480 19.99 15.74 -21.47
N TYR A 481 19.02 15.58 -22.37
CA TYR A 481 19.24 15.56 -23.82
C TYR A 481 19.91 16.80 -24.43
N ARG A 482 19.93 17.95 -23.74
CA ARG A 482 20.56 19.19 -24.25
C ARG A 482 22.08 19.21 -24.06
N PHE A 483 22.60 18.27 -23.27
CA PHE A 483 24.02 18.05 -23.02
C PHE A 483 24.51 16.80 -23.75
N GLU A 484 23.94 16.48 -24.91
CA GLU A 484 24.40 15.36 -25.75
C GLU A 484 25.88 15.57 -26.11
N ASN A 485 26.72 14.56 -25.85
CA ASN A 485 28.19 14.62 -25.98
C ASN A 485 28.87 15.71 -25.13
N GLU A 486 28.18 16.27 -24.13
CA GLU A 486 28.73 17.24 -23.19
C GLU A 486 28.67 16.70 -21.77
N LYS A 487 29.66 17.08 -20.94
CA LYS A 487 29.68 16.72 -19.53
C LYS A 487 28.53 17.42 -18.79
N TYR A 488 27.59 16.62 -18.31
CA TYR A 488 26.46 17.08 -17.50
C TYR A 488 26.74 16.97 -16.01
N ALA A 489 27.42 15.90 -15.57
CA ALA A 489 27.83 15.74 -14.19
C ALA A 489 29.20 15.06 -14.08
N GLY A 490 29.78 15.05 -12.88
CA GLY A 490 30.99 14.27 -12.63
C GLY A 490 31.35 14.17 -11.16
N ILE A 491 32.10 13.12 -10.84
CA ILE A 491 32.55 12.79 -9.49
C ILE A 491 34.05 12.53 -9.54
N GLN A 492 34.79 13.23 -8.69
CA GLN A 492 36.19 12.94 -8.41
C GLN A 492 36.35 12.65 -6.91
N VAL A 493 37.07 11.58 -6.58
CA VAL A 493 37.45 11.28 -5.19
C VAL A 493 38.96 11.38 -5.06
N PHE A 494 39.39 12.15 -4.07
CA PHE A 494 40.78 12.39 -3.72
C PHE A 494 41.10 11.70 -2.39
N ASP A 495 42.23 11.01 -2.32
CA ASP A 495 42.77 10.49 -1.06
C ASP A 495 43.30 11.61 -0.14
N GLU A 496 43.79 11.25 1.04
CA GLU A 496 44.34 12.17 2.04
C GLU A 496 45.54 13.00 1.53
N ASN A 497 46.22 12.53 0.48
CA ASN A 497 47.36 13.20 -0.16
C ASN A 497 46.93 14.05 -1.37
N LYS A 498 45.62 14.24 -1.56
CA LYS A 498 45.01 14.94 -2.71
C LYS A 498 45.28 14.26 -4.06
N LYS A 499 45.55 12.96 -4.09
CA LYS A 499 45.66 12.19 -5.32
C LYS A 499 44.27 11.71 -5.75
N VAL A 500 43.94 11.87 -7.03
CA VAL A 500 42.70 11.32 -7.61
C VAL A 500 42.76 9.80 -7.59
N ILE A 501 41.80 9.17 -6.91
CA ILE A 501 41.64 7.71 -6.86
C ILE A 501 40.42 7.22 -7.61
N PHE A 502 39.50 8.13 -7.95
CA PHE A 502 38.32 7.87 -8.76
C PHE A 502 37.96 9.13 -9.53
N ASP A 503 37.63 8.97 -10.81
CA ASP A 503 37.18 10.05 -11.69
C ASP A 503 36.15 9.51 -12.66
N LYS A 504 34.94 10.07 -12.60
CA LYS A 504 33.81 9.68 -13.44
C LYS A 504 33.17 10.92 -14.01
N GLU A 505 33.14 11.00 -15.34
CA GLU A 505 32.35 11.98 -16.07
C GLU A 505 31.04 11.35 -16.54
N ILE A 506 29.99 12.17 -16.58
CA ILE A 506 28.65 11.78 -16.98
C ILE A 506 28.18 12.76 -18.04
N GLU A 507 27.88 12.25 -19.21
CA GLU A 507 27.33 13.02 -20.32
C GLU A 507 25.81 13.21 -20.21
N GLY A 508 25.23 14.10 -21.02
CA GLY A 508 23.79 14.35 -21.04
C GLY A 508 22.93 13.18 -21.55
N THR A 509 23.52 12.23 -22.26
CA THR A 509 22.81 11.11 -22.93
C THR A 509 23.69 9.87 -23.02
N ASN A 510 23.08 8.69 -23.19
CA ASN A 510 23.78 7.41 -23.40
C ASN A 510 24.78 7.02 -22.29
N VAL A 511 24.52 7.44 -21.06
CA VAL A 511 25.34 7.12 -19.89
C VAL A 511 25.18 5.64 -19.50
N PRO A 512 26.26 4.91 -19.21
CA PRO A 512 26.16 3.56 -18.65
C PRO A 512 25.46 3.57 -17.28
N THR A 513 24.35 2.83 -17.17
CA THR A 513 23.66 2.59 -15.90
C THR A 513 24.36 1.50 -15.10
N GLY A 514 24.35 1.60 -13.77
CA GLY A 514 24.97 0.60 -12.91
C GLY A 514 25.41 1.16 -11.56
N GLN A 515 26.13 0.34 -10.78
CA GLN A 515 26.70 0.72 -9.49
C GLN A 515 28.22 0.64 -9.55
N GLU A 516 28.89 1.66 -9.00
CA GLU A 516 30.33 1.70 -8.80
C GLU A 516 30.64 1.89 -7.31
N ILE A 517 31.48 1.00 -6.77
CA ILE A 517 31.94 1.06 -5.38
C ILE A 517 33.28 1.80 -5.35
N ILE A 518 33.33 2.88 -4.59
CA ILE A 518 34.46 3.79 -4.51
C ILE A 518 35.07 3.72 -3.11
N PRO A 519 36.37 3.46 -2.94
CA PRO A 519 37.01 3.55 -1.62
C PRO A 519 36.87 4.95 -1.03
N LEU A 520 36.44 5.06 0.23
CA LEU A 520 36.23 6.34 0.92
C LEU A 520 36.59 6.22 2.39
N LYS A 521 37.50 7.08 2.87
CA LYS A 521 37.90 7.12 4.28
C LYS A 521 37.84 8.54 4.83
N GLU A 522 37.93 8.66 6.15
CA GLU A 522 38.14 9.96 6.78
C GLU A 522 39.39 10.65 6.20
N GLY A 523 39.28 11.94 5.90
CA GLY A 523 40.32 12.72 5.23
C GLY A 523 40.25 12.75 3.70
N TYR A 524 39.43 11.89 3.07
CA TYR A 524 39.23 11.92 1.61
C TYR A 524 38.32 13.09 1.22
N THR A 525 38.49 13.60 0.01
CA THR A 525 37.66 14.69 -0.53
C THR A 525 36.87 14.21 -1.74
N ILE A 526 35.56 14.45 -1.77
CA ILE A 526 34.71 14.22 -2.95
C ILE A 526 34.44 15.57 -3.60
N LYS A 527 34.75 15.68 -4.89
CA LYS A 527 34.43 16.83 -5.73
C LYS A 527 33.33 16.43 -6.71
N ILE A 528 32.25 17.19 -6.71
CA ILE A 528 31.12 17.00 -7.62
C ILE A 528 31.07 18.16 -8.61
N PHE A 529 30.80 17.82 -9.86
CA PHE A 529 30.42 18.75 -10.92
C PHE A 529 28.98 18.43 -11.35
N HIS A 530 28.18 19.47 -11.56
CA HIS A 530 26.84 19.38 -12.12
C HIS A 530 26.60 20.64 -12.94
N ALA A 531 26.20 20.47 -14.21
CA ALA A 531 25.96 21.55 -15.16
C ALA A 531 24.60 22.23 -14.94
#